data_AF-A0A2E3Q2K6-F1
#
_entry.id   AF-A0A2E3Q2K6-F1
#
_cell.length_a   1.000
_cell.length_b   1.000
_cell.length_c   1.000
_cell.angle_alpha   90.00
_cell.angle_beta   90.00
_cell.angle_gamma   90.00
#
_symmetry.space_group_name_H-M   'P 1'
#
loop_
_entity.id
_entity.type
_entity.pdbx_description
1 polymer ?
#
loop_
_entity_poly.entity_id
_entity_poly.type
_entity_poly.pdbx_seq_one_letter_code
_entity_poly.pdbx_strand_id
1 'polypeptide(L)'
;TLTATAAILDWSRASEFTADRYGCMGIMDADASCMALAKLVATSTSLADSFSISELEKQAERLEDMETSSLLGRLTRLLSMLEDTHPMIPQRTVALREWAGSRISREVAAGRVFKAPPAPGIPGTQSTAPPQPPATA
;
A
#
# COMPACT_ATOMS: atom_id res chain seq x y z
N THR A 1 -17.26 -18.24 9.73
CA THR A 1 -17.18 -16.85 10.23
C THR A 1 -15.75 -16.39 10.35
N LEU A 2 -14.87 -17.08 11.08
CA LEU A 2 -13.44 -16.73 11.21
C LEU A 2 -12.69 -16.57 9.87
N THR A 3 -12.96 -17.42 8.87
CA THR A 3 -12.32 -17.36 7.55
C THR A 3 -12.71 -16.13 6.74
N ALA A 4 -13.96 -15.68 6.81
CA ALA A 4 -14.42 -14.48 6.12
C ALA A 4 -13.81 -13.22 6.74
N THR A 5 -13.73 -13.16 8.08
CA THR A 5 -13.08 -12.04 8.79
C THR A 5 -11.60 -11.94 8.44
N ALA A 6 -10.87 -13.07 8.42
CA ALA A 6 -9.45 -13.07 8.03
C ALA A 6 -9.25 -12.57 6.59
N ALA A 7 -10.08 -13.03 5.64
CA ALA A 7 -10.01 -12.58 4.25
C ALA A 7 -10.30 -11.07 4.10
N ILE A 8 -11.25 -10.53 4.87
CA ILE A 8 -11.55 -9.09 4.88
C ILE A 8 -10.37 -8.29 5.47
N LEU A 9 -9.77 -8.77 6.55
CA LEU A 9 -8.60 -8.12 7.16
C LEU A 9 -7.41 -8.10 6.20
N ASP A 10 -7.14 -9.21 5.50
CA ASP A 10 -6.08 -9.27 4.50
C ASP A 10 -6.32 -8.32 3.33
N TRP A 11 -7.56 -8.27 2.83
CA TRP A 11 -7.94 -7.29 1.81
C TRP A 11 -7.78 -5.85 2.30
N SER A 12 -8.23 -5.56 3.53
CA SER A 12 -8.10 -4.24 4.16
C SER A 12 -6.63 -3.81 4.25
N ARG A 13 -5.75 -4.69 4.73
CA ARG A 13 -4.31 -4.43 4.82
C ARG A 13 -3.67 -4.19 3.46
N ALA A 14 -4.05 -4.96 2.45
CA ALA A 14 -3.58 -4.75 1.07
C ALA A 14 -4.07 -3.41 0.49
N SER A 15 -5.26 -2.96 0.89
CA SER A 15 -5.85 -1.70 0.42
C SER A 15 -5.07 -0.47 0.91
N GLU A 16 -4.44 -0.53 2.09
CA GLU A 16 -3.60 0.56 2.62
C GLU A 16 -2.45 0.93 1.69
N PHE A 17 -1.74 -0.05 1.12
CA PHE A 17 -0.68 0.23 0.14
C PHE A 17 -1.20 0.90 -1.12
N THR A 18 -2.44 0.63 -1.50
CA THR A 18 -3.09 1.29 -2.64
C THR A 18 -3.44 2.74 -2.26
N ALA A 19 -4.00 2.95 -1.07
CA ALA A 19 -4.31 4.27 -0.54
C ALA A 19 -3.06 5.16 -0.44
N ASP A 20 -1.94 4.63 0.06
CA ASP A 20 -0.66 5.35 0.17
C ASP A 20 -0.15 5.86 -1.18
N ARG A 21 -0.26 5.03 -2.23
CA ARG A 21 0.12 5.40 -3.60
C ARG A 21 -0.76 6.51 -4.13
N TYR A 22 -2.09 6.40 -3.97
CA TYR A 22 -3.01 7.45 -4.40
C TYR A 22 -2.79 8.76 -3.63
N GLY A 23 -2.51 8.69 -2.32
CA GLY A 23 -2.12 9.84 -1.52
C GLY A 23 -0.88 10.52 -2.10
N CYS A 24 0.16 9.73 -2.41
CA CYS A 24 1.38 10.23 -3.04
C CYS A 24 1.15 10.83 -4.44
N MET A 25 0.23 10.28 -5.23
CA MET A 25 -0.14 10.84 -6.54
C MET A 25 -0.76 12.24 -6.45
N GLY A 26 -1.46 12.55 -5.36
CA GLY A 26 -2.08 13.86 -5.16
C GLY A 26 -1.05 14.99 -4.96
N ILE A 27 0.07 14.68 -4.32
CA ILE A 27 1.15 15.63 -4.00
C ILE A 27 2.38 15.50 -4.89
N MET A 28 2.54 14.37 -5.59
CA MET A 28 3.67 14.06 -6.47
C MET A 28 5.05 14.18 -5.79
N ASP A 29 5.07 14.00 -4.47
CA ASP A 29 6.27 14.06 -3.64
C ASP A 29 6.30 12.85 -2.70
N ALA A 30 7.20 11.92 -3.01
CA ALA A 30 7.36 10.68 -2.25
C ALA A 30 7.92 10.93 -0.85
N ASP A 31 8.86 11.88 -0.70
CA ASP A 31 9.47 12.16 0.59
C ASP A 31 8.45 12.85 1.52
N ALA A 32 7.63 13.76 1.00
CA ALA A 32 6.52 14.36 1.76
C ALA A 32 5.47 13.32 2.16
N SER A 33 5.15 12.37 1.26
CA SER A 33 4.20 11.29 1.55
C SER A 33 4.73 10.34 2.64
N CYS A 34 5.99 9.92 2.53
CA CYS A 34 6.67 9.12 3.54
C CYS A 34 6.76 9.85 4.89
N MET A 35 7.02 11.16 4.87
CA MET A 35 7.04 11.98 6.08
C MET A 35 5.65 12.10 6.73
N ALA A 36 4.58 12.13 5.93
CA ALA A 36 3.21 12.11 6.46
C ALA A 36 2.93 10.80 7.21
N LEU A 37 3.30 9.65 6.63
CA LEU A 37 3.20 8.34 7.30
C LEU A 37 4.04 8.28 8.58
N ALA A 38 5.28 8.75 8.52
CA ALA A 38 6.19 8.86 9.65
C ALA A 38 5.59 9.63 10.83
N LYS A 39 4.93 10.76 10.54
CA LYS A 39 4.29 11.61 11.55
C LYS A 39 3.11 10.93 12.26
N LEU A 40 2.47 9.93 11.66
CA LEU A 40 1.42 9.15 12.33
C LEU A 40 1.97 8.28 13.47
N VAL A 41 3.25 7.90 13.40
CA VAL A 41 3.95 7.14 14.44
C VAL A 41 4.65 8.05 15.43
N ALA A 42 5.05 9.24 15.00
CA ALA A 42 5.66 10.25 15.86
C ALA A 42 4.61 10.84 16.82
N THR A 43 4.38 10.15 17.94
CA THR A 43 3.40 10.57 18.96
C THR A 43 3.85 11.74 19.82
N SER A 44 5.17 12.03 19.85
CA SER A 44 5.70 13.17 20.60
C SER A 44 6.06 14.34 19.70
N THR A 45 5.44 15.48 19.94
CA THR A 45 5.73 16.76 19.25
C THR A 45 7.20 17.18 19.42
N SER A 46 7.85 16.79 20.53
CA SER A 46 9.26 17.10 20.77
C SER A 46 10.24 16.24 19.95
N LEU A 47 9.78 15.09 19.43
CA LEU A 47 10.57 14.20 18.58
C LEU A 47 10.17 14.28 17.09
N ALA A 48 9.15 15.08 16.76
CA ALA A 48 8.66 15.19 15.39
C ALA A 48 9.75 15.70 14.42
N ASP A 49 10.62 16.62 14.88
CA ASP A 49 11.69 17.21 14.07
C ASP A 49 12.95 16.33 13.99
N SER A 50 13.12 15.36 14.90
CA SER A 50 14.25 14.43 14.89
C SER A 50 13.94 13.14 14.12
N PHE A 51 12.75 13.03 13.55
CA PHE A 51 12.29 11.84 12.86
C PHE A 51 12.96 11.71 11.48
N SER A 52 13.56 10.55 11.21
CA SER A 52 14.26 10.27 9.96
C SER A 52 13.60 9.14 9.18
N ILE A 53 13.30 9.39 7.91
CA ILE A 53 12.80 8.37 6.97
C ILE A 53 13.82 7.22 6.85
N SER A 54 15.12 7.52 6.86
CA SER A 54 16.15 6.47 6.76
C SER A 54 16.19 5.54 7.97
N GLU A 55 15.70 5.97 9.14
CA GLU A 55 15.60 5.07 10.29
C GLU A 55 14.34 4.21 10.21
N LEU A 56 13.26 4.70 9.61
CA LEU A 56 12.09 3.86 9.28
C LEU A 56 12.46 2.75 8.29
N GLU A 57 13.28 3.05 7.29
CA GLU A 57 13.74 2.05 6.32
C GLU A 57 14.53 0.94 7.02
N LYS A 58 15.48 1.29 7.90
CA LYS A 58 16.18 0.30 8.72
C LYS A 58 15.26 -0.47 9.66
N GLN A 59 14.20 0.15 10.18
CA GLN A 59 13.20 -0.55 10.98
C GLN A 59 12.43 -1.58 10.14
N ALA A 60 12.12 -1.26 8.88
CA ALA A 60 11.49 -2.20 7.96
C ALA A 60 12.43 -3.38 7.63
N GLU A 61 13.71 -3.12 7.35
CA GLU A 61 14.73 -4.16 7.13
C GLU A 61 14.83 -5.10 8.34
N ARG A 62 14.95 -4.54 9.55
CA ARG A 62 15.01 -5.35 10.79
C ARG A 62 13.74 -6.18 11.02
N LEU A 63 12.59 -5.63 10.63
CA LEU A 63 11.32 -6.35 10.74
C LEU A 63 11.29 -7.53 9.76
N GLU A 64 11.72 -7.32 8.52
CA GLU A 64 11.81 -8.39 7.51
C GLU A 64 12.83 -9.48 7.92
N ASP A 65 13.98 -9.09 8.45
CA ASP A 65 14.99 -10.01 8.99
C ASP A 65 14.42 -10.84 10.15
N MET A 66 13.69 -10.20 11.08
CA MET A 66 13.05 -10.90 12.20
C MET A 66 12.02 -11.93 11.68
N GLU A 67 11.22 -11.55 10.70
CA GLU A 67 10.19 -12.39 10.10
C GLU A 67 10.77 -13.59 9.32
N THR A 68 11.93 -13.43 8.69
CA THR A 68 12.53 -14.47 7.82
C THR A 68 13.49 -15.40 8.57
N SER A 69 14.20 -14.88 9.58
CA SER A 69 15.30 -15.58 10.28
C SER A 69 14.89 -16.74 11.17
N SER A 70 13.66 -16.78 11.71
CA SER A 70 13.26 -17.82 12.65
C SER A 70 11.79 -18.21 12.58
N LEU A 71 11.48 -19.44 13.00
CA LEU A 71 10.08 -19.89 13.20
C LEU A 71 9.35 -19.04 14.23
N LEU A 72 10.06 -18.61 15.28
CA LEU A 72 9.49 -17.74 16.31
C LEU A 72 9.13 -16.37 15.71
N GLY A 73 10.01 -15.78 14.89
CA GLY A 73 9.72 -14.52 14.21
C GLY A 73 8.51 -14.58 13.29
N ARG A 74 8.37 -15.68 12.52
CA ARG A 74 7.16 -15.94 11.72
C ARG A 74 5.90 -16.06 12.57
N LEU A 75 5.98 -16.76 13.71
CA LEU A 75 4.86 -16.90 14.64
C LEU A 75 4.50 -15.56 15.30
N THR A 76 5.49 -14.79 15.72
CA THR A 76 5.32 -13.44 16.28
C THR A 76 4.64 -12.53 15.27
N ARG A 77 5.08 -12.53 14.00
CA ARG A 77 4.41 -11.78 12.93
C ARG A 77 2.96 -12.19 12.79
N LEU A 78 2.69 -13.49 12.72
CA LEU A 78 1.33 -14.00 12.58
C LEU A 78 0.46 -13.52 13.75
N LEU A 79 0.92 -13.66 14.99
CA LEU A 79 0.21 -13.22 16.18
C LEU A 79 -0.03 -11.70 16.19
N SER A 80 0.98 -10.90 15.82
CA SER A 80 0.84 -9.44 15.69
C SER A 80 -0.18 -9.06 14.61
N MET A 81 -0.28 -9.83 13.52
CA MET A 81 -1.23 -9.60 12.44
C MET A 81 -2.64 -10.13 12.74
N LEU A 82 -2.90 -10.90 13.79
CA LEU A 82 -4.26 -11.47 13.97
C LEU A 82 -5.32 -10.40 14.26
N GLU A 83 -4.95 -9.34 14.99
CA GLU A 83 -5.87 -8.28 15.42
C GLU A 83 -5.57 -6.91 14.78
N ASP A 84 -4.44 -6.79 14.10
CA ASP A 84 -4.02 -5.51 13.54
C ASP A 84 -4.78 -5.19 12.25
N THR A 85 -5.26 -3.96 12.16
CA THR A 85 -6.11 -3.50 11.06
C THR A 85 -5.29 -2.92 9.90
N HIS A 86 -4.03 -2.57 10.16
CA HIS A 86 -3.15 -1.91 9.21
C HIS A 86 -1.75 -2.55 9.23
N PRO A 87 -1.03 -2.58 8.09
CA PRO A 87 0.39 -2.93 8.11
C PRO A 87 1.21 -1.89 8.89
N MET A 88 2.35 -2.34 9.41
CA MET A 88 3.27 -1.46 10.16
C MET A 88 3.77 -0.32 9.26
N ILE A 89 3.80 0.90 9.81
CA ILE A 89 4.20 2.10 9.07
C ILE A 89 5.60 2.00 8.43
N PRO A 90 6.62 1.39 9.06
CA PRO A 90 7.90 1.11 8.38
C PRO A 90 7.72 0.35 7.05
N GLN A 91 6.90 -0.71 7.03
CA GLN A 91 6.64 -1.51 5.82
C GLN A 91 5.91 -0.69 4.75
N ARG A 92 4.91 0.11 5.16
CA ARG A 92 4.17 1.01 4.26
C ARG A 92 5.08 2.07 3.62
N THR A 93 5.98 2.63 4.41
CA THR A 93 6.93 3.67 3.97
C THR A 93 7.89 3.12 2.90
N VAL A 94 8.46 1.92 3.14
CA VAL A 94 9.33 1.26 2.14
C VAL A 94 8.56 0.95 0.87
N ALA A 95 7.38 0.31 0.97
CA ALA A 95 6.57 -0.04 -0.19
C ALA A 95 6.14 1.19 -1.01
N LEU A 96 5.87 2.32 -0.35
CA LEU A 96 5.57 3.58 -1.01
C LEU A 96 6.78 4.12 -1.78
N ARG A 97 7.97 4.10 -1.14
CA ARG A 97 9.20 4.58 -1.76
C ARG A 97 9.61 3.73 -2.96
N GLU A 98 9.49 2.42 -2.85
CA GLU A 98 9.69 1.49 -3.96
C GLU A 98 8.72 1.77 -5.12
N TRP A 99 7.44 1.99 -4.81
CA TRP A 99 6.46 2.33 -5.83
C TRP A 99 6.79 3.66 -6.51
N ALA A 100 7.18 4.69 -5.75
CA ALA A 100 7.57 5.99 -6.31
C ALA A 100 8.79 5.89 -7.23
N GLY A 101 9.74 5.00 -6.92
CA GLY A 101 10.88 4.68 -7.78
C GLY A 101 10.56 3.80 -8.99
N SER A 102 9.35 3.24 -9.06
CA SER A 102 8.96 2.30 -10.11
C SER A 102 8.70 2.97 -11.46
N ARG A 103 8.74 2.17 -12.53
CA ARG A 103 8.30 2.62 -13.87
C ARG A 103 6.83 3.04 -13.87
N ILE A 104 5.98 2.32 -13.14
CA ILE A 104 4.54 2.58 -13.09
C ILE A 104 4.28 3.99 -12.56
N SER A 105 4.92 4.38 -11.45
CA SER A 105 4.76 5.73 -10.90
C SER A 105 5.17 6.81 -11.91
N ARG A 106 6.30 6.63 -12.61
CA ARG A 106 6.71 7.56 -13.68
C ARG A 106 5.72 7.64 -14.85
N GLU A 107 5.11 6.52 -15.23
CA GLU A 107 4.12 6.50 -16.31
C GLU A 107 2.83 7.22 -15.89
N VAL A 108 2.39 7.01 -14.64
CA VAL A 108 1.27 7.74 -14.03
C VAL A 108 1.57 9.24 -13.95
N ALA A 109 2.78 9.63 -13.52
CA ALA A 109 3.24 11.01 -13.49
C ALA A 109 3.21 11.69 -14.87
N ALA A 110 3.46 10.90 -15.92
CA ALA A 110 3.38 11.34 -17.33
C ALA A 110 1.94 11.35 -17.88
N GLY A 111 0.92 11.12 -17.05
CA GLY A 111 -0.49 11.10 -17.45
C GLY A 111 -0.91 9.86 -18.23
N ARG A 112 -0.12 8.78 -18.24
CA ARG A 112 -0.51 7.53 -18.89
C ARG A 112 -1.53 6.79 -18.03
N VAL A 113 -2.72 6.58 -18.59
CA VAL A 113 -3.78 5.79 -17.96
C VAL A 113 -3.63 4.34 -18.40
N PHE A 114 -3.39 3.44 -17.45
CA PHE A 114 -3.43 2.01 -17.71
C PHE A 114 -4.88 1.56 -17.82
N LYS A 115 -5.22 0.94 -18.95
CA LYS A 115 -6.51 0.25 -19.06
C LYS A 115 -6.43 -1.00 -18.20
N ALA A 116 -7.33 -1.13 -17.23
CA ALA A 116 -7.44 -2.35 -16.44
C ALA A 116 -7.61 -3.54 -17.40
N PRO A 117 -6.90 -4.66 -17.20
CA PRO A 117 -7.19 -5.87 -17.93
C PRO A 117 -8.67 -6.22 -17.72
N PRO A 118 -9.37 -6.77 -18.73
CA PRO A 118 -10.75 -7.17 -18.56
C PRO A 118 -10.83 -8.09 -17.34
N ALA A 119 -11.76 -7.80 -16.43
CA ALA A 119 -11.95 -8.62 -15.24
C ALA A 119 -12.12 -10.08 -15.69
N PRO A 120 -11.48 -11.06 -15.03
CA PRO A 120 -11.76 -12.45 -15.31
C PRO A 120 -13.27 -12.65 -15.23
N GLY A 121 -13.88 -13.07 -16.35
CA GLY A 121 -15.33 -13.12 -16.46
C GLY A 121 -15.90 -13.95 -15.32
N ILE A 122 -16.82 -13.38 -14.55
CA ILE A 122 -17.62 -14.17 -13.62
C ILE A 122 -18.39 -15.17 -14.48
N PRO A 123 -18.28 -16.49 -14.24
CA PRO A 123 -19.03 -17.47 -15.02
C PRO A 123 -20.52 -17.10 -15.01
N GLY A 124 -21.06 -16.78 -16.19
CA GLY A 124 -22.48 -16.44 -16.38
C GLY A 124 -22.82 -14.95 -16.55
N THR A 125 -21.87 -14.01 -16.41
CA THR A 125 -22.14 -12.58 -16.71
C THR A 125 -21.60 -12.22 -18.10
N GLN A 126 -22.48 -12.12 -19.10
CA GLN A 126 -22.12 -11.45 -20.34
C GLN A 126 -22.02 -9.94 -20.07
N SER A 127 -20.80 -9.39 -20.20
CA SER A 127 -20.59 -7.95 -20.16
C SER A 127 -21.23 -7.34 -21.41
N THR A 128 -22.38 -6.68 -21.24
CA THR A 128 -22.96 -5.88 -22.32
C THR A 128 -22.08 -4.64 -22.53
N ALA A 129 -21.60 -4.46 -23.76
CA ALA A 129 -20.82 -3.28 -24.11
C ALA A 129 -21.67 -2.01 -23.88
N PRO A 130 -21.07 -0.90 -23.40
CA PRO A 130 -21.78 0.36 -23.29
C PRO A 130 -22.22 0.83 -24.70
N PRO A 131 -23.40 1.47 -24.82
CA PRO A 131 -23.91 1.97 -26.10
C PRO A 131 -22.92 2.98 -26.68
N GLN A 132 -22.64 2.85 -27.98
CA GLN A 132 -21.78 3.79 -28.69
C GLN A 132 -22.47 5.17 -28.76
N PRO A 133 -21.72 6.28 -28.58
CA PRO A 133 -22.27 7.62 -28.77
C PRO A 133 -22.74 7.80 -30.23
N PRO A 134 -23.79 8.61 -30.46
CA PRO A 134 -24.33 8.81 -31.81
C PRO A 134 -23.27 9.43 -32.73
N ALA A 135 -23.19 8.90 -33.96
CA ALA A 135 -22.31 9.42 -34.99
C ALA A 135 -22.65 10.89 -35.25
N THR A 136 -21.65 11.77 -35.11
CA THR A 136 -21.76 13.18 -35.48
C THR A 136 -21.92 13.23 -37.00
N ALA A 137 -23.03 13.80 -37.47
CA ALA A 137 -23.29 14.06 -38.89
C ALA A 137 -22.60 15.35 -39.34
#